data_AF-A0A449I4J1-F1
#
_entry.id   AF-A0A449I4J1-F1
#
_cell.length_a   1.000
_cell.length_b   1.000
_cell.length_c   1.000
_cell.angle_alpha   90.00
_cell.angle_beta   90.00
_cell.angle_gamma   90.00
#
_symmetry.space_group_name_H-M   'P 1'
#
loop_
_entity.id
_entity.type
_entity.pdbx_description
1 polymer ?
#
loop_
_entity_poly.entity_id
_entity_poly.type
_entity_poly.pdbx_seq_one_letter_code
_entity_poly.pdbx_strand_id
1 'polypeptide(L)'
;MKKIDFRKIKVSDIEGKETTMDISKEMGNTIYKNTPDLGELEFALDLYKKGEVEVTEERAAIVRKYMDVGQFFAYIKKAVCDELDRVLTAK
;
A
#
# COMPACT_ATOMS: atom_id res chain seq x y z
N MET A 1 -8.43 14.85 1.30
CA MET A 1 -7.83 13.62 0.72
C MET A 1 -6.34 13.66 1.00
N LYS A 2 -5.72 12.53 1.39
CA LYS A 2 -4.29 12.48 1.75
C LYS A 2 -3.56 11.48 0.87
N LYS A 3 -2.26 11.71 0.71
CA LYS A 3 -1.38 10.86 -0.08
C LYS A 3 -0.54 9.98 0.82
N ILE A 4 -0.24 8.77 0.35
CA ILE A 4 0.72 7.86 0.96
C ILE A 4 1.84 7.63 -0.05
N ASP A 5 3.08 7.78 0.40
CA ASP A 5 4.28 7.40 -0.36
C ASP A 5 4.65 5.94 -0.05
N PHE A 6 4.21 5.02 -0.90
CA PHE A 6 4.50 3.58 -0.78
C PHE A 6 5.97 3.23 -1.02
N ARG A 7 6.78 4.20 -1.46
CA ARG A 7 8.25 4.04 -1.51
C ARG A 7 8.89 4.22 -0.15
N LYS A 8 8.13 4.73 0.82
CA LYS A 8 8.62 5.15 2.13
C LYS A 8 7.77 4.61 3.28
N ILE A 9 7.34 3.36 3.19
CA ILE A 9 6.62 2.71 4.28
C ILE A 9 7.58 2.46 5.43
N LYS A 10 7.27 3.03 6.60
CA LYS A 10 8.01 2.75 7.83
C LYS A 10 7.60 1.41 8.39
N VAL A 11 8.57 0.53 8.59
CA VAL A 11 8.38 -0.77 9.22
C VAL A 11 9.25 -0.86 10.46
N SER A 12 8.76 -1.51 11.50
CA SER A 12 9.51 -1.79 12.72
C SER A 12 9.83 -3.28 12.80
N ASP A 13 11.05 -3.62 13.18
CA ASP A 13 11.40 -5.00 13.54
C ASP A 13 10.91 -5.35 14.96
N ILE A 14 11.20 -6.57 15.40
CA ILE A 14 10.81 -7.08 16.72
C ILE A 14 11.48 -6.34 17.89
N GLU A 15 12.59 -5.63 17.62
CA GLU A 15 13.31 -4.82 18.61
C GLU A 15 12.84 -3.35 18.60
N GLY A 16 11.89 -3.02 17.73
CA GLY A 16 11.31 -1.67 17.60
C GLY A 16 12.15 -0.73 16.74
N LYS A 17 13.20 -1.22 16.06
CA LYS A 17 13.99 -0.38 15.16
C LYS A 17 13.20 -0.09 13.89
N GLU A 18 12.99 1.19 13.61
CA GLU A 18 12.34 1.63 12.38
C GLU A 18 13.30 1.56 11.18
N THR A 19 12.80 1.05 10.07
CA THR A 19 13.43 1.14 8.75
C THR A 19 12.38 1.54 7.73
N THR A 20 12.83 2.00 6.56
CA THR A 20 11.95 2.42 5.47
C THR A 20 12.04 1.41 4.33
N MET A 21 10.91 0.94 3.84
CA MET A 21 10.81 0.03 2.70
C MET A 21 10.01 0.65 1.56
N ASP A 22 10.50 0.40 0.34
CA ASP A 22 9.75 0.66 -0.89
C ASP A 22 8.96 -0.58 -1.28
N ILE A 23 7.64 -0.50 -1.21
CA ILE A 23 6.72 -1.55 -1.63
C ILE A 23 5.87 -1.14 -2.84
N SER A 24 6.11 0.05 -3.39
CA SER A 24 5.27 0.63 -4.45
C SER A 24 5.19 -0.26 -5.69
N LYS A 25 6.35 -0.78 -6.13
CA LYS A 25 6.46 -1.65 -7.29
C LYS A 25 5.87 -3.03 -7.05
N GLU A 26 6.10 -3.60 -5.87
CA GLU A 26 5.58 -4.91 -5.51
C GLU A 26 4.05 -4.88 -5.38
N MET A 27 3.50 -3.86 -4.73
CA MET A 27 2.06 -3.62 -4.63
C MET A 27 1.45 -3.37 -6.01
N GLY A 28 2.00 -2.44 -6.79
CA GLY A 28 1.49 -2.16 -8.14
C GLY A 28 1.48 -3.41 -9.02
N ASN A 29 2.55 -4.21 -9.01
CA ASN A 29 2.59 -5.47 -9.74
C ASN A 29 1.60 -6.51 -9.21
N THR A 30 1.39 -6.57 -7.89
CA THR A 30 0.45 -7.50 -7.28
C THR A 30 -0.97 -7.19 -7.75
N ILE A 31 -1.38 -5.93 -7.74
CA ILE A 31 -2.70 -5.53 -8.25
C ILE A 31 -2.79 -5.80 -9.75
N TYR A 32 -1.82 -5.34 -10.54
CA TYR A 32 -1.81 -5.46 -12.01
C TYR A 32 -1.98 -6.90 -12.49
N LYS A 33 -1.34 -7.86 -11.83
CA LYS A 33 -1.39 -9.28 -12.22
C LYS A 33 -2.69 -9.99 -11.83
N ASN A 34 -3.42 -9.46 -10.86
CA ASN A 34 -4.52 -10.18 -10.20
C ASN A 34 -5.88 -9.48 -10.33
N THR A 35 -5.93 -8.24 -10.85
CA THR A 35 -7.20 -7.53 -10.99
C THR A 35 -7.91 -7.83 -12.31
N PRO A 36 -9.22 -8.13 -12.29
CA PRO A 36 -10.08 -8.08 -13.47
C PRO A 36 -10.70 -6.69 -13.70
N ASP A 37 -10.54 -5.75 -12.77
CA ASP A 37 -11.16 -4.43 -12.81
C ASP A 37 -10.25 -3.37 -13.44
N LEU A 38 -10.81 -2.55 -14.34
CA LEU A 38 -10.03 -1.55 -15.07
C LEU A 38 -9.59 -0.38 -14.17
N GLY A 39 -10.39 0.01 -13.18
CA GLY A 39 -10.02 1.07 -12.24
C GLY A 39 -8.91 0.64 -11.29
N GLU A 40 -8.96 -0.60 -10.81
CA GLU A 40 -7.86 -1.22 -10.06
C GLU A 40 -6.58 -1.32 -10.91
N LEU A 41 -6.69 -1.61 -12.21
CA LEU A 41 -5.55 -1.62 -13.13
C LEU A 41 -4.89 -0.23 -13.23
N GLU A 42 -5.67 0.84 -13.39
CA GLU A 42 -5.15 2.21 -13.43
C GLU A 42 -4.46 2.57 -12.11
N PHE A 43 -5.06 2.20 -10.98
CA PHE A 43 -4.46 2.41 -9.67
C PHE A 43 -3.15 1.64 -9.49
N ALA A 44 -3.06 0.41 -10.01
CA ALA A 44 -1.85 -0.39 -10.02
C ALA A 44 -0.70 0.31 -10.78
N LEU A 45 -1.00 0.90 -11.93
CA LEU A 45 -0.04 1.65 -12.73
C LEU A 45 0.43 2.91 -12.01
N ASP A 46 -0.46 3.61 -11.32
CA ASP A 46 -0.13 4.78 -10.52
C ASP A 46 0.80 4.43 -9.35
N LEU A 47 0.49 3.36 -8.61
CA LEU A 47 1.36 2.82 -7.57
C LEU A 47 2.75 2.47 -8.12
N TYR A 48 2.81 1.73 -9.23
CA TYR A 48 4.07 1.28 -9.81
C TYR A 48 4.95 2.42 -10.33
N LYS A 49 4.34 3.41 -11.01
CA LYS A 49 5.07 4.49 -11.69
C LYS A 49 5.38 5.68 -10.78
N LYS A 50 4.42 6.08 -9.94
CA LYS A 50 4.53 7.28 -9.10
C LYS A 50 5.03 6.93 -7.71
N GLY A 51 4.58 5.81 -7.15
CA GLY A 51 4.88 5.35 -5.78
C GLY A 51 4.22 6.18 -4.68
N GLU A 52 3.89 7.44 -4.93
CA GLU A 52 3.02 8.25 -4.08
C GLU A 52 1.65 8.40 -4.74
N VAL A 53 0.60 8.00 -4.03
CA VAL A 53 -0.77 8.02 -4.55
C VAL A 53 -1.73 8.60 -3.53
N GLU A 54 -2.79 9.20 -4.03
CA GLU A 54 -3.92 9.62 -3.21
C GLU A 54 -4.73 8.41 -2.77
N VAL A 55 -5.04 8.37 -1.47
CA VAL A 55 -5.76 7.27 -0.84
C VAL A 55 -7.13 7.75 -0.39
N THR A 56 -8.15 7.19 -1.03
CA THR A 56 -9.56 7.20 -0.62
C THR A 56 -9.88 5.92 0.15
N GLU A 57 -11.05 5.85 0.77
CA GLU A 57 -11.51 4.60 1.41
C GLU A 57 -11.53 3.42 0.44
N GLU A 58 -11.99 3.65 -0.79
CA GLU A 58 -12.00 2.65 -1.86
C GLU A 58 -10.59 2.17 -2.22
N ARG A 59 -9.64 3.10 -2.46
CA ARG A 59 -8.25 2.73 -2.74
C ARG A 59 -7.57 2.03 -1.57
N ALA A 60 -7.90 2.42 -0.34
CA ALA A 60 -7.42 1.73 0.85
C ALA A 60 -7.95 0.29 0.92
N ALA A 61 -9.23 0.06 0.58
CA ALA A 61 -9.80 -1.27 0.51
C ALA A 61 -9.11 -2.14 -0.57
N ILE A 62 -8.80 -1.56 -1.74
CA ILE A 62 -8.03 -2.24 -2.80
C ILE A 62 -6.63 -2.63 -2.28
N VAL A 63 -5.91 -1.71 -1.63
CA VAL A 63 -4.60 -2.02 -1.04
C VAL A 63 -4.70 -3.16 -0.03
N ARG A 64 -5.68 -3.12 0.88
CA ARG A 64 -5.89 -4.19 1.88
C ARG A 64 -6.17 -5.54 1.22
N LYS A 65 -7.08 -5.58 0.23
CA LYS A 65 -7.40 -6.78 -0.55
C LYS A 65 -6.13 -7.38 -1.18
N TYR A 66 -5.31 -6.57 -1.84
CA TYR A 66 -4.14 -7.09 -2.54
C TYR A 66 -2.92 -7.35 -1.64
N MET A 67 -2.88 -6.80 -0.42
CA MET A 67 -1.93 -7.28 0.61
C MET A 67 -2.18 -8.73 0.98
N ASP A 68 -3.43 -9.21 0.93
CA ASP A 68 -3.77 -10.61 1.24
C ASP A 68 -3.58 -11.55 0.05
N VAL A 69 -3.65 -11.04 -1.17
CA VAL A 69 -3.31 -11.79 -2.39
C VAL A 69 -1.79 -11.90 -2.56
N GLY A 70 -1.04 -10.85 -2.26
CA GLY A 70 0.42 -10.82 -2.38
C GLY A 70 1.14 -11.56 -1.25
N GLN A 71 2.39 -11.97 -1.51
CA GLN A 71 3.26 -12.62 -0.52
C GLN A 71 3.97 -11.61 0.41
N PHE A 72 3.24 -10.58 0.87
CA PHE A 72 3.80 -9.58 1.77
C PHE A 72 3.99 -10.15 3.18
N PHE A 73 5.14 -9.89 3.78
CA PHE A 73 5.40 -10.25 5.17
C PHE A 73 4.45 -9.52 6.13
N ALA A 74 4.12 -10.17 7.25
CA ALA A 74 3.16 -9.65 8.23
C ALA A 74 3.53 -8.26 8.79
N TYR A 75 4.83 -7.98 8.97
CA TYR A 75 5.28 -6.67 9.47
C TYR A 75 5.04 -5.55 8.44
N ILE A 76 5.11 -5.86 7.14
CA ILE A 76 4.77 -4.93 6.05
C ILE A 76 3.25 -4.73 6.02
N LYS A 77 2.47 -5.82 6.12
CA LYS A 77 1.00 -5.75 6.22
C LYS A 77 0.55 -4.82 7.33
N LYS A 78 1.11 -5.00 8.53
CA LYS A 78 0.83 -4.16 9.69
C LYS A 78 1.14 -2.69 9.39
N ALA A 79 2.35 -2.39 8.94
CA ALA A 79 2.78 -1.02 8.66
C ALA A 79 1.89 -0.30 7.63
N VAL A 80 1.53 -0.99 6.55
CA VAL A 80 0.63 -0.43 5.52
C VAL A 80 -0.77 -0.19 6.07
N CYS A 81 -1.34 -1.15 6.80
CA CYS A 81 -2.66 -1.00 7.41
C CYS A 81 -2.69 0.16 8.41
N ASP A 82 -1.69 0.25 9.29
CA ASP A 82 -1.57 1.35 10.26
C ASP A 82 -1.49 2.71 9.54
N GLU A 83 -0.74 2.79 8.44
CA GLU A 83 -0.58 4.01 7.64
C GLU A 83 -1.89 4.40 6.91
N LEU A 84 -2.62 3.42 6.37
CA LEU A 84 -3.95 3.62 5.79
C LEU A 84 -4.93 4.15 6.83
N ASP A 85 -4.99 3.53 8.01
CA ASP A 85 -5.89 3.93 9.09
C ASP A 85 -5.57 5.32 9.63
N ARG A 86 -4.27 5.65 9.76
CA ARG A 86 -3.81 6.98 10.13
C ARG A 86 -4.31 8.04 9.15
N VAL A 87 -4.20 7.77 7.85
CA VAL A 87 -4.62 8.70 6.81
C VAL A 87 -6.14 8.88 6.78
N LEU A 88 -6.91 7.79 6.92
CA LEU A 88 -8.37 7.83 6.86
C LEU A 88 -9.02 8.40 8.13
N THR A 89 -8.42 8.17 9.30
CA THR A 89 -8.98 8.61 10.59
C THR A 89 -8.60 10.04 10.95
N ALA A 90 -7.46 10.54 10.44
CA ALA A 90 -7.06 11.89 10.68
C ALA A 90 -7.97 12.86 9.90
N LYS A 91 -9.02 13.35 10.57
CA LYS A 91 -9.88 14.45 10.10
C LYS A 91 -9.11 15.73 9.86
#